data_AF-A0A2S3WFY9-F1
#
_entry.id   AF-A0A2S3WFY9-F1
#
_cell.length_a   1.000
_cell.length_b   1.000
_cell.length_c   1.000
_cell.angle_alpha   90.00
_cell.angle_beta   90.00
_cell.angle_gamma   90.00
#
_symmetry.space_group_name_H-M   'P 1'
#
loop_
_entity.id
_entity.type
_entity.pdbx_description
1 polymer ?
#
loop_
_entity_poly.entity_id
_entity_poly.type
_entity_poly.pdbx_seq_one_letter_code
_entity_poly.pdbx_strand_id
1 'polypeptide(L)'
;MKFAIAVFSPAHAPSSRRALRFAEAALAGGHQIARLFFYQDGVHSASANVVTPQDELDVAAQWRAFIEGNQLDAVVCIAAALRRGVLDATEANRYQRPAVNLPAPWELSGLGQLHEAAQVADRLVCFGGD
;
A
#
# COMPACT_ATOMS: atom_id res chain seq x y z
N MET A 1 -0.29 -9.99 18.57
CA MET A 1 0.54 -10.53 17.47
C MET A 1 1.01 -9.37 16.60
N LYS A 2 2.08 -9.58 15.83
CA LYS A 2 2.62 -8.64 14.84
C LYS A 2 2.32 -9.16 13.43
N PHE A 3 1.69 -8.35 12.59
CA PHE A 3 1.26 -8.72 11.24
C PHE A 3 2.09 -8.02 10.17
N ALA A 4 2.45 -8.76 9.11
CA ALA A 4 2.77 -8.19 7.82
C ALA A 4 1.54 -8.35 6.92
N ILE A 5 1.11 -7.31 6.22
CA ILE A 5 -0.07 -7.35 5.37
C ILE A 5 0.35 -7.01 3.95
N ALA A 6 0.09 -7.91 3.00
CA ALA A 6 0.38 -7.71 1.59
C ALA A 6 -0.92 -7.51 0.79
N VAL A 7 -0.98 -6.44 0.01
CA VAL A 7 -2.14 -6.05 -0.80
C VAL A 7 -1.75 -6.10 -2.27
N PHE A 8 -2.42 -6.97 -3.04
CA PHE A 8 -2.09 -7.26 -4.43
C PHE A 8 -3.05 -6.63 -5.44
N SER A 9 -4.26 -6.29 -5.00
CA SER A 9 -5.33 -5.75 -5.85
C SER A 9 -5.48 -4.22 -5.71
N PRO A 10 -5.99 -3.53 -6.75
CA PRO A 10 -6.13 -2.07 -6.73
C PRO A 10 -7.17 -1.60 -5.70
N ALA A 11 -7.16 -0.32 -5.37
CA ALA A 11 -8.01 0.27 -4.32
C ALA A 11 -9.52 -0.02 -4.49
N HIS A 12 -10.04 0.02 -5.71
CA HIS A 12 -11.46 -0.24 -5.97
C HIS A 12 -11.85 -1.73 -5.84
N ALA A 13 -10.89 -2.65 -5.73
CA ALA A 13 -11.18 -4.07 -5.61
C ALA A 13 -11.68 -4.41 -4.19
N PRO A 14 -12.66 -5.32 -4.04
CA PRO A 14 -13.15 -5.75 -2.73
C PRO A 14 -12.06 -6.34 -1.82
N SER A 15 -11.01 -6.95 -2.38
CA SER A 15 -9.84 -7.46 -1.64
C SER A 15 -9.06 -6.35 -0.96
N SER A 16 -8.84 -5.21 -1.62
CA SER A 16 -8.16 -4.05 -1.02
C SER A 16 -8.98 -3.47 0.14
N ARG A 17 -10.30 -3.35 -0.05
CA ARG A 17 -11.20 -2.93 1.04
C ARG A 17 -11.19 -3.90 2.23
N ARG A 18 -11.18 -5.21 1.99
CA ARG A 18 -11.08 -6.22 3.06
C ARG A 18 -9.75 -6.15 3.78
N ALA A 19 -8.65 -5.92 3.06
CA ALA A 19 -7.34 -5.73 3.65
C ALA A 19 -7.31 -4.53 4.60
N LEU A 20 -7.91 -3.40 4.19
CA LEU A 20 -8.02 -2.22 5.05
C LEU A 20 -8.81 -2.53 6.33
N ARG A 21 -9.98 -3.14 6.20
CA ARG A 21 -10.82 -3.50 7.35
C ARG A 21 -10.12 -4.48 8.29
N PHE A 22 -9.34 -5.41 7.75
CA PHE A 22 -8.51 -6.31 8.54
C PHE A 22 -7.42 -5.55 9.29
N ALA A 23 -6.72 -4.61 8.63
CA ALA A 23 -5.67 -3.81 9.26
C ALA A 23 -6.22 -2.94 10.40
N GLU A 24 -7.34 -2.27 10.19
CA GLU A 24 -8.05 -1.50 11.21
C GLU A 24 -8.44 -2.39 12.40
N ALA A 25 -9.05 -3.55 12.14
CA ALA A 25 -9.47 -4.48 13.18
C ALA A 25 -8.27 -5.06 13.95
N ALA A 26 -7.14 -5.32 13.27
CA ALA A 26 -5.92 -5.81 13.90
C ALA A 26 -5.40 -4.79 14.92
N LEU A 27 -5.29 -3.51 14.55
CA LEU A 27 -4.88 -2.46 15.48
C LEU A 27 -5.88 -2.29 16.63
N ALA A 28 -7.18 -2.27 16.33
CA ALA A 28 -8.23 -2.18 17.35
C ALA A 28 -8.21 -3.36 18.33
N GLY A 29 -7.79 -4.54 17.89
CA GLY A 29 -7.58 -5.74 18.71
C GLY A 29 -6.27 -5.74 19.53
N GLY A 30 -5.52 -4.64 19.55
CA GLY A 30 -4.25 -4.53 20.26
C GLY A 30 -3.10 -5.29 19.59
N HIS A 31 -3.22 -5.61 18.30
CA HIS A 31 -2.14 -6.17 17.51
C HIS A 31 -1.28 -5.07 16.88
N GLN A 32 -0.10 -5.45 16.40
CA GLN A 32 0.83 -4.55 15.73
C GLN A 32 0.87 -4.87 14.24
N ILE A 33 1.11 -3.86 13.42
CA ILE A 33 1.39 -4.03 12.00
C ILE A 33 2.86 -3.70 11.78
N ALA A 34 3.65 -4.70 11.38
CA ALA A 34 5.05 -4.55 11.03
C ALA A 34 5.21 -3.71 9.78
N ARG A 35 4.40 -4.00 8.76
CA ARG A 35 4.46 -3.38 7.44
C ARG A 35 3.18 -3.65 6.66
N LEU A 36 2.73 -2.64 5.94
CA LEU A 36 1.80 -2.78 4.82
C LEU A 36 2.63 -2.79 3.54
N PHE A 37 2.47 -3.82 2.70
CA PHE A 37 3.20 -3.96 1.45
C PHE A 37 2.26 -4.03 0.26
N PHE A 38 2.34 -3.04 -0.63
CA PHE A 38 1.52 -2.94 -1.82
C PHE A 38 2.28 -3.45 -3.03
N TYR A 39 1.76 -4.47 -3.69
CA TYR A 39 2.38 -5.15 -4.83
C TYR A 39 1.39 -5.40 -5.97
N GLN A 40 1.90 -5.79 -7.14
CA GLN A 40 1.09 -5.97 -8.35
C GLN A 40 0.20 -4.74 -8.60
N ASP A 41 -1.12 -4.90 -8.74
CA ASP A 41 -2.06 -3.80 -8.95
C ASP A 41 -2.37 -3.03 -7.67
N GLY A 42 -1.99 -3.57 -6.51
CA GLY A 42 -2.10 -2.89 -5.21
C GLY A 42 -1.37 -1.56 -5.16
N VAL A 43 -0.30 -1.40 -5.95
CA VAL A 43 0.47 -0.14 -6.03
C VAL A 43 -0.39 1.06 -6.47
N HIS A 44 -1.48 0.84 -7.19
CA HIS A 44 -2.39 1.92 -7.58
C HIS A 44 -3.07 2.58 -6.39
N SER A 45 -3.18 1.89 -5.24
CA SER A 45 -3.74 2.47 -4.01
C SER A 45 -2.92 3.64 -3.47
N ALA A 46 -1.65 3.74 -3.88
CA ALA A 46 -0.74 4.77 -3.38
C ALA A 46 -0.69 6.02 -4.27
N SER A 47 -1.36 6.01 -5.43
CA SER A 47 -1.37 7.14 -6.36
C SER A 47 -2.24 8.29 -5.83
N ALA A 48 -1.71 9.52 -5.85
CA ALA A 48 -2.46 10.75 -5.57
C ALA A 48 -3.47 11.12 -6.66
N ASN A 49 -3.39 10.47 -7.82
CA ASN A 49 -4.21 10.80 -8.99
C ASN A 49 -5.48 9.94 -9.08
N VAL A 50 -5.74 9.08 -8.10
CA VAL A 50 -6.99 8.31 -8.06
C VAL A 50 -8.14 9.29 -7.86
N VAL A 51 -9.11 9.24 -8.78
CA VAL A 51 -10.36 9.99 -8.68
C VAL A 51 -11.48 8.98 -8.48
N THR A 52 -12.17 9.07 -7.35
CA THR A 52 -13.33 8.22 -7.04
C THR A 52 -14.61 9.03 -7.22
N PRO A 53 -15.66 8.45 -7.85
CA PRO A 53 -16.98 9.07 -7.91
C PRO A 53 -17.52 9.44 -6.52
N GLN A 54 -18.35 10.49 -6.46
CA GLN A 54 -18.87 11.00 -5.18
C GLN A 54 -19.77 10.01 -4.43
N ASP A 55 -20.39 9.08 -5.16
CA ASP A 55 -21.25 8.02 -4.67
C ASP A 55 -20.49 6.73 -4.31
N GLU A 56 -19.17 6.72 -4.49
CA GLU A 56 -18.31 5.58 -4.19
C GLU A 56 -17.37 5.84 -2.99
N LEU A 57 -16.91 4.75 -2.38
CA LEU A 57 -15.93 4.83 -1.29
C LEU A 57 -14.52 4.99 -1.88
N ASP A 58 -13.86 6.10 -1.54
CA ASP A 58 -12.45 6.31 -1.87
C ASP A 58 -11.55 5.49 -0.93
N VAL A 59 -11.31 4.24 -1.31
CA VAL A 59 -10.46 3.30 -0.55
C VAL A 59 -8.99 3.72 -0.59
N ALA A 60 -8.53 4.40 -1.65
CA ALA A 60 -7.15 4.88 -1.74
C ALA A 60 -6.90 6.00 -0.71
N ALA A 61 -7.83 6.96 -0.60
CA ALA A 61 -7.79 7.98 0.43
C ALA A 61 -7.91 7.39 1.84
N GLN A 62 -8.77 6.39 2.05
CA GLN A 62 -8.86 5.71 3.35
C GLN A 62 -7.57 5.01 3.75
N TRP A 63 -6.88 4.34 2.81
CA TRP A 63 -5.56 3.75 3.08
C TRP A 63 -4.56 4.80 3.53
N ARG A 64 -4.44 5.90 2.79
CA ARG A 64 -3.52 6.99 3.15
C ARG A 64 -3.84 7.58 4.53
N ALA A 65 -5.10 7.88 4.81
CA ALA A 65 -5.53 8.40 6.11
C ALA A 65 -5.24 7.40 7.25
N PHE A 66 -5.47 6.11 7.01
CA PHE A 66 -5.18 5.04 7.97
C PHE A 66 -3.68 4.94 8.27
N ILE A 67 -2.84 5.01 7.24
CA ILE A 67 -1.38 4.95 7.37
C ILE A 67 -0.85 6.18 8.12
N GLU A 68 -1.26 7.38 7.71
CA GLU A 68 -0.85 8.64 8.35
C GLU A 68 -1.29 8.69 9.82
N GLY A 69 -2.58 8.39 10.08
CA GLY A 69 -3.16 8.47 11.42
C GLY A 69 -2.58 7.48 12.43
N ASN A 70 -2.04 6.36 11.95
CA ASN A 70 -1.42 5.34 12.80
C ASN A 70 0.11 5.27 12.64
N GLN A 71 0.71 6.17 11.84
CA GLN A 71 2.15 6.23 11.55
C GLN A 71 2.72 4.88 11.11
N LEU A 72 2.00 4.18 10.21
CA LEU A 72 2.36 2.83 9.77
C LEU A 72 3.44 2.85 8.70
N ASP A 73 4.32 1.85 8.74
CA ASP A 73 5.25 1.58 7.65
C ASP A 73 4.47 1.01 6.44
N ALA A 74 4.39 1.79 5.36
CA ALA A 74 3.66 1.48 4.15
C ALA A 74 4.55 1.54 2.91
N VAL A 75 4.95 0.36 2.45
CA VAL A 75 5.86 0.18 1.32
C VAL A 75 5.09 -0.16 0.06
N VAL A 76 5.43 0.52 -1.03
CA VAL A 76 5.00 0.22 -2.38
C VAL A 76 6.16 -0.41 -3.14
N CYS A 77 5.93 -1.56 -3.75
CA CYS A 77 6.98 -2.23 -4.50
C CYS A 77 7.43 -1.41 -5.72
N ILE A 78 8.67 -0.93 -5.71
CA ILE A 78 9.24 -0.07 -6.74
C ILE A 78 9.14 -0.69 -8.14
N ALA A 79 9.48 -1.98 -8.29
CA ALA A 79 9.44 -2.64 -9.59
C ALA A 79 8.01 -2.77 -10.16
N ALA A 80 6.99 -2.87 -9.30
CA ALA A 80 5.59 -2.92 -9.72
C ALA A 80 5.02 -1.51 -9.97
N ALA A 81 5.40 -0.54 -9.12
CA ALA A 81 5.02 0.86 -9.20
C ALA A 81 5.47 1.49 -10.52
N LEU A 82 6.76 1.37 -10.86
CA LEU A 82 7.32 1.92 -12.08
C LEU A 82 6.65 1.37 -13.35
N ARG A 83 6.38 0.06 -13.37
CA ARG A 83 5.66 -0.60 -14.48
C ARG A 83 4.23 -0.10 -14.66
N ARG A 84 3.64 0.48 -13.61
CA ARG A 84 2.25 0.96 -13.55
C ARG A 84 2.13 2.48 -13.49
N GLY A 85 3.23 3.20 -13.70
CA GLY A 85 3.24 4.66 -13.70
C GLY A 85 3.00 5.27 -12.32
N VAL A 86 3.37 4.59 -11.24
CA VAL A 86 3.40 5.15 -9.89
C VAL A 86 4.85 5.51 -9.56
N LEU A 87 5.13 6.80 -9.41
CA LEU A 87 6.49 7.34 -9.25
C LEU A 87 6.53 8.40 -8.15
N ASP A 88 7.60 8.38 -7.37
CA ASP A 88 8.03 9.49 -6.54
C ASP A 88 8.86 10.51 -7.36
N ALA A 89 9.35 11.56 -6.71
CA ALA A 89 10.16 12.58 -7.36
C ALA A 89 11.50 12.04 -7.91
N THR A 90 12.13 11.14 -7.17
CA THR A 90 13.42 10.56 -7.52
C THR A 90 13.30 9.75 -8.81
N GLU A 91 12.33 8.84 -8.87
CA GLU A 91 12.16 7.95 -10.00
C GLU A 91 11.55 8.68 -11.21
N ALA A 92 10.69 9.68 -10.99
CA ALA A 92 10.23 10.55 -12.08
C ALA A 92 11.39 11.29 -12.74
N ASN A 93 12.35 11.81 -11.96
CA ASN A 93 13.57 12.43 -12.50
C ASN A 93 14.45 11.40 -13.23
N ARG A 94 14.73 10.25 -12.60
CA ARG A 94 15.57 9.18 -13.15
C ARG A 94 15.09 8.68 -14.50
N TYR A 95 13.78 8.48 -14.64
CA TYR A 95 13.15 7.95 -15.87
C TYR A 95 12.57 9.05 -16.78
N GLN A 96 12.88 10.32 -16.51
CA GLN A 96 12.44 11.46 -17.32
C GLN A 96 10.93 11.48 -17.55
N ARG A 97 10.16 11.25 -16.48
CA ARG A 97 8.70 11.28 -16.50
C ARG A 97 8.18 12.64 -16.02
N PRO A 98 7.09 13.15 -16.61
CA PRO A 98 6.60 14.49 -16.34
C PRO A 98 5.86 14.62 -15.00
N ALA A 99 5.42 13.52 -14.40
CA ALA A 99 4.52 13.53 -13.25
C ALA A 99 5.07 12.70 -12.09
N VAL A 100 4.90 13.25 -10.89
CA VAL A 100 5.07 12.57 -9.60
C VAL A 100 3.67 12.33 -9.05
N ASN A 101 3.37 11.11 -8.64
CA ASN A 101 2.04 10.76 -8.13
C ASN A 101 2.08 9.84 -6.91
N LEU A 102 3.25 9.64 -6.31
CA LEU A 102 3.39 8.94 -5.04
C LEU A 102 3.78 9.94 -3.94
N PRO A 103 2.80 10.53 -3.22
CA PRO A 103 3.08 11.43 -2.12
C PRO A 103 3.48 10.66 -0.85
N ALA A 104 3.93 11.38 0.18
CA ALA A 104 3.92 10.85 1.54
C ALA A 104 2.50 10.35 1.91
N PRO A 105 2.35 9.34 2.79
CA PRO A 105 3.37 8.69 3.62
C PRO A 105 4.02 7.47 2.97
N TRP A 106 3.82 7.25 1.67
CA TRP A 106 4.27 6.03 0.99
C TRP A 106 5.79 5.98 0.80
N GLU A 107 6.37 4.80 0.95
CA GLU A 107 7.77 4.53 0.63
C GLU A 107 7.90 3.62 -0.61
N LEU A 108 8.74 3.98 -1.59
CA LEU A 108 9.12 3.06 -2.68
C LEU A 108 10.30 2.21 -2.27
N SER A 109 10.11 0.89 -2.29
CA SER A 109 11.21 -0.03 -2.00
C SER A 109 11.08 -1.39 -2.69
N GLY A 110 12.12 -2.22 -2.55
CA GLY A 110 12.23 -3.51 -3.21
C GLY A 110 11.39 -4.62 -2.56
N LEU A 111 11.23 -5.74 -3.28
CA LEU A 111 10.53 -6.93 -2.76
C LEU A 111 11.19 -7.52 -1.49
N GLY A 112 12.47 -7.23 -1.26
CA GLY A 112 13.16 -7.58 -0.01
C GLY A 112 12.46 -7.05 1.24
N GLN A 113 11.76 -5.91 1.15
CA GLN A 113 11.00 -5.35 2.28
C GLN A 113 9.79 -6.22 2.66
N LEU A 114 9.16 -6.91 1.70
CA LEU A 114 8.12 -7.90 2.01
C LEU A 114 8.72 -9.13 2.69
N HIS A 115 9.87 -9.61 2.19
CA HIS A 115 10.55 -10.76 2.77
C HIS A 115 10.97 -10.47 4.22
N GLU A 116 11.59 -9.32 4.47
CA GLU A 116 11.96 -8.85 5.80
C GLU A 116 10.74 -8.75 6.74
N ALA A 117 9.65 -8.12 6.28
CA ALA A 117 8.42 -8.01 7.06
C ALA A 117 7.84 -9.38 7.44
N ALA A 118 7.91 -10.36 6.53
CA ALA A 118 7.47 -11.72 6.80
C ALA A 118 8.35 -12.46 7.82
N GLN A 119 9.64 -12.12 7.95
CA GLN A 119 10.53 -12.68 8.97
C GLN A 119 10.28 -12.11 10.36
N VAL A 120 9.96 -10.80 10.45
CA VAL A 120 9.78 -10.12 11.75
C VAL A 120 8.35 -10.15 12.27
N ALA A 121 7.38 -10.55 11.44
CA ALA A 121 5.98 -10.66 11.83
C ALA A 121 5.65 -12.08 12.31
N ASP A 122 4.69 -12.20 13.22
CA ASP A 122 4.13 -13.49 13.61
C ASP A 122 3.33 -14.10 12.46
N ARG A 123 2.68 -13.26 11.63
CA ARG A 123 1.82 -13.69 10.52
C ARG A 123 1.97 -12.75 9.32
N LEU A 124 2.10 -13.34 8.14
CA LEU A 124 1.89 -12.66 6.86
C LEU A 124 0.48 -12.96 6.37
N VAL A 125 -0.30 -11.92 6.07
CA VAL A 125 -1.65 -12.05 5.52
C VAL A 125 -1.71 -11.37 4.16
N CYS A 126 -2.14 -12.11 3.14
CA CYS A 126 -2.19 -11.66 1.76
C CYS A 126 -3.63 -11.43 1.31
N PHE A 127 -3.89 -10.33 0.61
CA PHE A 127 -5.20 -10.00 0.07
C PHE A 127 -5.15 -9.72 -1.44
N GLY A 128 -5.94 -10.48 -2.19
CA GLY A 128 -5.92 -10.44 -3.66
C GLY A 128 -4.84 -11.33 -4.25
N GLY A 129 -4.42 -11.02 -5.48
CA GLY A 129 -3.57 -11.89 -6.28
C GLY A 129 -4.40 -12.92 -7.05
N ASP A 130 -3.79 -13.51 -8.06
CA ASP A 130 -4.34 -14.64 -8.83
C ASP A 130 -4.12 -15.98 -8.11
#